data_AF-A0A327K834-F1
#
_entry.id   AF-A0A327K834-F1
#
_cell.length_a   1.000
_cell.length_b   1.000
_cell.length_c   1.000
_cell.angle_alpha   90.00
_cell.angle_beta   90.00
_cell.angle_gamma   90.00
#
_symmetry.space_group_name_H-M   'P 1'
#
loop_
_entity.id
_entity.type
_entity.pdbx_description
1 polymer ?
#
loop_
_entity_poly.entity_id
_entity_poly.type
_entity_poly.pdbx_seq_one_letter_code
_entity_poly.pdbx_strand_id
1 'polypeptide(L)'
;MLRWVGDKPSTGLQEAARVARYRLLAEAARAVGAAHVVTAHTRDDQAETVLFRLARGSGLSGLAGMARVSPLPALSTGEGKATDGAPFLVRPFLDVPKARLIATLEAAGVPYADDPSNRDPRFTRSRLRRLLPSLAEEGLSAARLVQLAGRMRRADAALEAAVDRLAADLAISPGRLPGAGPVTFDAA
;
A
#
# COMPACT_ATOMS: atom_id res chain seq x y z
N MET A 1 24.49 6.64 4.56
CA MET A 1 23.54 6.83 3.44
C MET A 1 23.32 5.48 2.76
N LEU A 2 22.08 5.01 2.59
CA LEU A 2 21.78 3.76 1.89
C LEU A 2 21.86 3.96 0.39
N ARG A 3 22.59 3.10 -0.34
CA ARG A 3 22.86 3.26 -1.78
C ARG A 3 22.36 2.06 -2.57
N TRP A 4 21.57 2.31 -3.61
CA TRP A 4 21.23 1.29 -4.60
C TRP A 4 22.41 1.14 -5.57
N VAL A 5 23.09 0.00 -5.47
CA VAL A 5 24.23 -0.40 -6.32
C VAL A 5 23.76 -1.40 -7.37
N GLY A 6 24.34 -1.34 -8.57
CA GLY A 6 24.04 -2.24 -9.70
C GLY A 6 23.32 -1.55 -10.85
N ASP A 7 22.99 -2.35 -11.87
CA ASP A 7 22.32 -1.92 -13.08
C ASP A 7 20.90 -1.44 -12.79
N LYS A 8 20.52 -0.37 -13.49
CA LYS A 8 19.20 0.24 -13.39
C LYS A 8 18.44 -0.11 -14.65
N PRO A 9 17.20 -0.61 -14.56
CA PRO A 9 16.47 -0.97 -15.75
C PRO A 9 16.15 0.27 -16.58
N SER A 10 16.17 0.12 -17.89
CA SER A 10 15.83 1.19 -18.85
C SER A 10 14.35 1.58 -18.78
N THR A 11 13.48 0.64 -18.38
CA THR A 11 12.04 0.86 -18.16
C THR A 11 11.66 0.51 -16.73
N GLY A 12 10.55 1.06 -16.23
CA GLY A 12 10.08 0.76 -14.86
C GLY A 12 10.99 1.28 -13.74
N LEU A 13 11.89 2.23 -14.02
CA LEU A 13 12.89 2.74 -13.08
C LEU A 13 12.31 3.17 -11.72
N GLN A 14 11.14 3.82 -11.69
CA GLN A 14 10.50 4.25 -10.45
C GLN A 14 10.04 3.08 -9.58
N GLU A 15 9.54 2.01 -10.20
CA GLU A 15 9.14 0.80 -9.47
C GLU A 15 10.37 0.05 -8.97
N ALA A 16 11.39 -0.11 -9.82
CA ALA A 16 12.66 -0.71 -9.41
C ALA A 16 13.34 0.08 -8.28
N ALA A 17 13.35 1.41 -8.36
CA ALA A 17 13.87 2.27 -7.30
C ALA A 17 13.05 2.17 -6.01
N ARG A 18 11.72 2.03 -6.11
CA ARG A 18 10.83 1.80 -4.96
C ARG A 18 11.13 0.46 -4.29
N VAL A 19 11.28 -0.62 -5.05
CA VAL A 19 11.65 -1.95 -4.56
C VAL A 19 13.02 -1.90 -3.88
N ALA A 20 14.03 -1.34 -4.56
CA ALA A 20 15.38 -1.20 -4.01
C ALA A 20 15.39 -0.38 -2.71
N ARG A 21 14.63 0.73 -2.65
CA ARG A 21 14.49 1.55 -1.44
C ARG A 21 13.92 0.76 -0.28
N TYR A 22 12.84 0.01 -0.48
CA TYR A 22 12.26 -0.78 0.61
C TYR A 22 13.15 -1.92 1.06
N ARG A 23 13.88 -2.57 0.13
CA ARG A 23 14.88 -3.58 0.49
C ARG A 23 15.97 -2.98 1.39
N LEU A 24 16.55 -1.85 0.98
CA LEU A 24 17.60 -1.17 1.75
C LEU A 24 17.10 -0.71 3.12
N LEU A 25 15.87 -0.18 3.19
CA LEU A 25 15.25 0.20 4.47
C LEU A 25 15.00 -1.02 5.38
N ALA A 26 14.61 -2.16 4.80
CA ALA A 26 14.40 -3.40 5.54
C ALA A 26 15.71 -3.93 6.14
N GLU A 27 16.78 -3.94 5.34
CA GLU A 27 18.12 -4.33 5.78
C GLU A 27 18.63 -3.41 6.88
N ALA A 28 18.50 -2.10 6.71
CA ALA A 28 18.90 -1.11 7.70
C ALA A 28 18.12 -1.25 9.01
N ALA A 29 16.80 -1.44 8.95
CA ALA A 29 15.97 -1.62 10.13
C ALA A 29 16.36 -2.87 10.92
N ARG A 30 16.62 -4.00 10.23
CA ARG A 30 17.08 -5.23 10.88
C ARG A 30 18.44 -5.05 11.54
N ALA A 31 19.38 -4.38 10.87
CA ALA A 31 20.73 -4.16 11.40
C ALA A 31 20.75 -3.39 12.72
N VAL A 32 19.73 -2.56 12.98
CA VAL A 32 19.61 -1.77 14.23
C VAL A 32 18.52 -2.29 15.17
N GLY A 33 17.91 -3.45 14.88
CA GLY A 33 16.81 -4.00 15.68
C GLY A 33 15.53 -3.16 15.69
N ALA A 34 15.30 -2.32 14.67
CA ALA A 34 14.12 -1.47 14.60
C ALA A 34 12.88 -2.28 14.15
N ALA A 35 11.82 -2.19 14.95
CA ALA A 35 10.51 -2.78 14.61
C ALA A 35 9.73 -1.97 13.56
N HIS A 36 10.09 -0.70 13.33
CA HIS A 36 9.34 0.22 12.48
C HIS A 36 10.22 1.06 11.56
N VAL A 37 9.74 1.28 10.35
CA VAL A 37 10.25 2.25 9.37
C VAL A 37 9.15 3.30 9.16
N VAL A 38 9.47 4.57 9.38
CA VAL A 38 8.51 5.67 9.25
C VAL A 38 8.73 6.40 7.92
N THR A 39 7.66 6.68 7.19
CA THR A 39 7.71 7.45 5.93
C THR A 39 6.71 8.60 5.94
N ALA A 40 7.10 9.74 5.36
CA ALA A 40 6.30 10.97 5.35
C ALA A 40 5.25 11.00 4.22
N HIS A 41 4.59 9.88 3.90
CA HIS A 41 3.49 9.88 2.94
C HIS A 41 2.33 10.72 3.46
N THR A 42 1.81 11.59 2.59
CA THR A 42 0.81 12.61 2.88
C THR A 42 -0.59 12.22 2.38
N ARG A 43 -1.58 13.08 2.66
CA ARG A 43 -2.93 12.99 2.07
C ARG A 43 -2.90 13.05 0.55
N ASP A 44 -2.03 13.88 -0.01
CA ASP A 44 -1.86 14.03 -1.46
C ASP A 44 -1.33 12.74 -2.08
N ASP A 45 -0.34 12.08 -1.43
CA ASP A 45 0.19 10.78 -1.90
C ASP A 45 -0.88 9.68 -1.86
N GLN A 46 -1.82 9.73 -0.92
CA GLN A 46 -2.97 8.82 -0.89
C GLN A 46 -3.89 9.06 -2.06
N ALA A 47 -4.28 10.31 -2.30
CA ALA A 47 -5.14 10.69 -3.41
C ALA A 47 -4.53 10.24 -4.75
N GLU A 48 -3.23 10.48 -4.96
CA GLU A 48 -2.49 9.98 -6.13
C GLU A 48 -2.54 8.46 -6.25
N THR A 49 -2.36 7.75 -5.13
CA THR A 49 -2.38 6.27 -5.12
C THR A 49 -3.76 5.74 -5.48
N VAL A 50 -4.83 6.32 -4.93
CA VAL A 50 -6.21 5.95 -5.22
C VAL A 50 -6.52 6.21 -6.69
N LEU A 51 -6.21 7.40 -7.19
CA LEU A 51 -6.45 7.75 -8.59
C LEU A 51 -5.65 6.86 -9.55
N PHE A 52 -4.40 6.56 -9.23
CA PHE A 52 -3.58 5.63 -10.01
C PHE A 52 -4.19 4.23 -10.07
N ARG A 53 -4.66 3.71 -8.93
CA ARG A 53 -5.29 2.38 -8.85
C ARG A 53 -6.65 2.34 -9.54
N LEU A 54 -7.42 3.42 -9.45
CA LEU A 54 -8.67 3.60 -10.18
C LEU A 54 -8.43 3.56 -11.69
N ALA A 55 -7.46 4.32 -12.19
CA ALA A 55 -7.09 4.33 -13.61
C ALA A 55 -6.56 2.96 -14.12
N ARG A 56 -6.16 2.07 -13.21
CA ARG A 56 -5.73 0.69 -13.50
C ARG A 56 -6.86 -0.34 -13.36
N GLY A 57 -8.09 0.08 -13.07
CA GLY A 57 -9.22 -0.83 -12.90
C GLY A 57 -9.13 -1.70 -11.64
N SER A 58 -8.49 -1.19 -10.57
CA SER A 58 -8.35 -1.94 -9.33
C SER A 58 -9.70 -2.20 -8.65
N GLY A 59 -9.86 -3.38 -8.07
CA GLY A 59 -10.99 -3.71 -7.21
C GLY A 59 -10.91 -3.10 -5.80
N LEU A 60 -11.75 -3.59 -4.90
CA LEU A 60 -11.97 -3.04 -3.56
C LEU A 60 -10.68 -2.86 -2.73
N SER A 61 -9.92 -3.95 -2.56
CA SER A 61 -8.67 -3.95 -1.78
C SER A 61 -7.61 -3.04 -2.41
N GLY A 62 -7.61 -2.91 -3.74
CA GLY A 62 -6.78 -1.94 -4.44
C GLY A 62 -7.21 -0.50 -4.14
N LEU A 63 -8.50 -0.18 -4.26
CA LEU A 63 -9.00 1.17 -4.02
C LEU A 63 -8.93 1.60 -2.54
N ALA A 64 -8.69 0.68 -1.61
CA ALA A 64 -8.40 1.00 -0.22
C ALA A 64 -7.13 1.85 -0.03
N GLY A 65 -6.33 2.14 -1.06
CA GLY A 65 -5.16 3.01 -0.94
C GLY A 65 -4.07 2.44 -0.02
N MET A 66 -3.25 3.28 0.62
CA MET A 66 -2.23 2.82 1.57
C MET A 66 -2.79 2.72 2.99
N ALA A 67 -2.41 1.69 3.74
CA ALA A 67 -2.71 1.58 5.16
C ALA A 67 -1.79 2.49 6.00
N ARG A 68 -2.24 2.92 7.19
CA ARG A 68 -1.43 3.71 8.13
C ARG A 68 -0.25 2.93 8.68
N VAL A 69 -0.47 1.64 8.94
CA VAL A 69 0.54 0.66 9.31
C VAL A 69 0.36 -0.52 8.35
N SER A 70 1.47 -1.00 7.79
CA SER A 70 1.49 -2.21 6.97
C SER A 70 2.84 -2.90 7.16
N PRO A 71 2.97 -4.20 6.86
CA PRO A 71 4.28 -4.81 6.70
C PRO A 71 5.14 -4.03 5.68
N LEU A 72 6.46 -4.05 5.87
CA LEU A 72 7.38 -3.43 4.93
C LEU A 72 7.43 -4.26 3.63
N PRO A 73 7.14 -3.67 2.45
CA PRO A 73 6.84 -4.44 1.22
C PRO A 73 7.93 -5.43 0.76
N ALA A 74 9.20 -5.13 1.01
CA ALA A 74 10.31 -5.99 0.58
C ALA A 74 10.38 -7.33 1.33
N LEU A 75 9.60 -7.49 2.39
CA LEU A 75 9.55 -8.70 3.23
C LEU A 75 8.15 -9.34 3.26
N SER A 76 7.19 -8.82 2.49
CA SER A 76 5.87 -9.45 2.38
C SER A 76 5.86 -10.47 1.26
N THR A 77 5.70 -11.75 1.61
CA THR A 77 5.49 -12.83 0.66
C THR A 77 4.06 -12.80 0.13
N GLY A 78 3.79 -12.04 -0.94
CA GLY A 78 2.60 -12.16 -1.81
C GLY A 78 1.20 -11.87 -1.22
N GLU A 79 0.96 -12.15 0.05
CA GLU A 79 -0.34 -12.21 0.73
C GLU A 79 -0.44 -11.19 1.87
N GLY A 80 0.48 -10.22 1.92
CA GLY A 80 0.48 -9.20 2.97
C GLY A 80 0.81 -9.74 4.37
N LYS A 81 1.19 -11.01 4.51
CA LYS A 81 1.76 -11.54 5.76
C LYS A 81 3.23 -11.14 5.85
N ALA A 82 3.58 -10.52 6.97
CA ALA A 82 4.97 -10.28 7.35
C ALA A 82 5.62 -11.64 7.66
N THR A 83 6.85 -11.87 7.21
CA THR A 83 7.68 -12.93 7.82
C THR A 83 7.90 -12.59 9.30
N ASP A 84 7.98 -13.60 10.16
CA ASP A 84 8.27 -13.38 11.59
C ASP A 84 9.48 -12.45 11.79
N GLY A 85 9.28 -11.39 12.56
CA GLY A 85 10.29 -10.36 12.83
C GLY A 85 10.51 -9.30 11.73
N ALA A 86 9.69 -9.26 10.67
CA ALA A 86 9.81 -8.19 9.68
C ALA A 86 9.34 -6.83 10.24
N PRO A 87 10.08 -5.74 9.99
CA PRO A 87 9.67 -4.40 10.40
C PRO A 87 8.38 -3.95 9.72
N PHE A 88 7.62 -3.11 10.41
CA PHE A 88 6.42 -2.46 9.89
C PHE A 88 6.74 -1.12 9.26
N LEU A 89 6.02 -0.78 8.20
CA LEU A 89 6.00 0.53 7.56
C LEU A 89 4.88 1.40 8.13
N VAL A 90 5.25 2.51 8.76
CA VAL A 90 4.34 3.47 9.38
C VAL A 90 4.28 4.76 8.57
N ARG A 91 3.05 5.27 8.37
CA ARG A 91 2.77 6.46 7.57
C ARG A 91 1.92 7.44 8.41
N PRO A 92 2.52 8.24 9.32
CA PRO A 92 1.76 9.08 10.25
C PRO A 92 1.00 10.20 9.55
N PHE A 93 1.49 10.69 8.42
CA PHE A 93 0.96 11.88 7.74
C PHE A 93 -0.09 11.59 6.65
N LEU A 94 -0.64 10.38 6.58
CA LEU A 94 -1.62 10.04 5.53
C LEU A 94 -2.87 10.93 5.50
N ASP A 95 -3.21 11.55 6.63
CA ASP A 95 -4.35 12.47 6.73
C ASP A 95 -3.91 13.94 6.70
N VAL A 96 -2.61 14.22 6.58
CA VAL A 96 -2.04 15.57 6.60
C VAL A 96 -1.73 16.02 5.16
N PRO A 97 -2.22 17.19 4.72
CA PRO A 97 -1.86 17.73 3.41
C PRO A 97 -0.38 18.07 3.33
N LYS A 98 0.25 17.85 2.16
CA LYS A 98 1.65 18.20 1.93
C LYS A 98 1.95 19.67 2.22
N ALA A 99 1.03 20.57 1.85
CA ALA A 99 1.14 22.00 2.11
C ALA A 99 1.31 22.32 3.62
N ARG A 100 0.69 21.54 4.51
CA ARG A 100 0.83 21.71 5.96
C ARG A 100 2.22 21.31 6.46
N LEU A 101 2.84 20.29 5.86
CA LEU A 101 4.22 19.91 6.18
C LEU A 101 5.20 20.99 5.72
N ILE A 102 5.03 21.51 4.50
CA ILE A 102 5.87 22.60 3.96
C ILE A 102 5.77 23.84 4.86
N ALA A 103 4.56 24.29 5.17
CA ALA A 103 4.36 25.46 6.05
C ALA A 103 4.98 25.27 7.44
N THR A 104 4.95 24.04 7.99
CA THR A 104 5.63 23.72 9.26
C THR A 104 7.14 23.85 9.15
N LEU A 105 7.74 23.35 8.05
CA LEU A 105 9.18 23.44 7.83
C LEU A 105 9.63 24.89 7.60
N GLU A 106 8.87 25.67 6.83
CA GLU A 106 9.12 27.09 6.61
C GLU A 106 9.05 27.89 7.91
N ALA A 107 7.99 27.69 8.72
CA ALA A 107 7.84 28.35 10.02
C ALA A 107 8.95 27.97 11.00
N ALA A 108 9.50 26.75 10.90
CA ALA A 108 10.62 26.28 11.71
C ALA A 108 12.00 26.63 11.13
N GLY A 109 12.08 27.24 9.94
CA GLY A 109 13.34 27.51 9.25
C GLY A 109 14.14 26.25 8.87
N VAL A 110 13.46 25.11 8.71
CA VAL A 110 14.11 23.83 8.37
C VAL A 110 14.17 23.67 6.85
N PRO A 111 15.36 23.62 6.23
CA PRO A 111 15.47 23.43 4.79
C PRO A 111 15.05 22.03 4.37
N TYR A 112 14.54 21.90 3.15
CA TYR A 112 14.16 20.63 2.54
C TYR A 112 14.63 20.55 1.09
N ALA A 113 14.86 19.33 0.61
CA ALA A 113 15.27 19.09 -0.77
C ALA A 113 14.06 19.12 -1.72
N ASP A 114 14.21 19.80 -2.86
CA ASP A 114 13.28 19.73 -4.00
C ASP A 114 13.86 18.80 -5.07
N ASP A 115 13.23 17.65 -5.27
CA ASP A 115 13.64 16.68 -6.30
C ASP A 115 12.90 16.99 -7.63
N PRO A 116 13.60 17.37 -8.71
CA PRO A 116 13.00 17.70 -10.00
C PRO A 116 12.14 16.58 -10.60
N SER A 117 12.43 15.31 -10.28
CA SER A 117 11.65 14.17 -10.77
C SER A 117 10.18 14.20 -10.31
N ASN A 118 9.88 14.92 -9.22
CA ASN A 118 8.52 15.13 -8.73
C ASN A 118 7.61 15.89 -9.70
N ARG A 119 8.20 16.62 -10.66
CA ARG A 119 7.48 17.42 -11.66
C ARG A 119 7.61 16.86 -13.09
N ASP A 120 8.42 15.81 -13.27
CA ASP A 120 8.73 15.26 -14.59
C ASP A 120 7.52 14.55 -15.24
N PRO A 121 7.03 15.03 -16.40
CA PRO A 121 5.85 14.47 -17.09
C PRO A 121 6.01 13.03 -17.56
N ARG A 122 7.24 12.50 -17.65
CA ARG A 122 7.49 11.10 -18.06
C ARG A 122 6.91 10.11 -17.05
N PHE A 123 6.80 10.51 -15.78
CA PHE A 123 6.28 9.65 -14.72
C PHE A 123 4.77 9.82 -14.51
N THR A 124 4.06 8.69 -14.42
CA THR A 124 2.60 8.66 -14.27
C THR A 124 2.12 9.42 -13.03
N ARG A 125 2.80 9.28 -11.88
CA ARG A 125 2.42 10.00 -10.65
C ARG A 125 2.51 11.51 -10.82
N SER A 126 3.57 12.01 -11.44
CA SER A 126 3.72 13.45 -11.71
C SER A 126 2.59 13.96 -12.63
N ARG A 127 2.18 13.17 -13.62
CA ARG A 127 1.00 13.50 -14.46
C ARG A 127 -0.29 13.54 -13.65
N LEU A 128 -0.56 12.52 -12.83
CA LEU A 128 -1.76 12.45 -11.99
C LEU A 128 -1.82 13.60 -10.99
N ARG A 129 -0.70 13.94 -10.35
CA ARG A 129 -0.57 15.07 -9.42
C ARG A 129 -0.97 16.39 -10.08
N ARG A 130 -0.59 16.60 -11.35
CA ARG A 130 -0.99 17.81 -12.10
C ARG A 130 -2.47 17.88 -12.43
N LEU A 131 -3.17 16.74 -12.49
CA LEU A 131 -4.61 16.69 -12.74
C LEU A 131 -5.44 16.93 -11.47
N LEU A 132 -4.88 16.69 -10.28
CA LEU A 132 -5.62 16.80 -9.01
C LEU A 132 -6.32 18.16 -8.81
N PRO A 133 -5.74 19.32 -9.16
CA PRO A 133 -6.44 20.60 -9.03
C PRO A 133 -7.72 20.67 -9.88
N SER A 134 -7.66 20.35 -11.18
CA SER A 134 -8.83 20.36 -12.06
C SER A 134 -9.86 19.29 -11.66
N LEU A 135 -9.40 18.12 -11.20
CA LEU A 135 -10.30 17.12 -10.65
C LEU A 135 -10.99 17.62 -9.36
N ALA A 136 -10.30 18.39 -8.53
CA ALA A 136 -10.89 18.95 -7.32
C ALA A 136 -12.01 19.95 -7.62
N GLU A 137 -11.92 20.71 -8.71
CA GLU A 137 -12.99 21.61 -9.20
C GLU A 137 -14.27 20.83 -9.55
N GLU A 138 -14.12 19.64 -10.14
CA GLU A 138 -15.21 18.69 -10.42
C GLU A 138 -15.65 17.88 -9.18
N GLY A 139 -15.09 18.18 -8.00
CA GLY A 139 -15.44 17.52 -6.75
C GLY A 139 -14.69 16.21 -6.48
N LEU A 140 -13.61 15.90 -7.19
CA LEU A 140 -12.68 14.79 -6.93
C LEU A 140 -11.45 15.26 -6.14
N SER A 141 -11.69 15.99 -5.05
CA SER A 141 -10.61 16.51 -4.20
C SER A 141 -9.83 15.40 -3.50
N ALA A 142 -8.58 15.70 -3.10
CA ALA A 142 -7.74 14.75 -2.36
C ALA A 142 -8.44 14.21 -1.09
N ALA A 143 -9.17 15.07 -0.36
CA ALA A 143 -9.94 14.65 0.80
C ALA A 143 -11.04 13.64 0.46
N ARG A 144 -11.78 13.85 -0.64
CA ARG A 144 -12.82 12.91 -1.10
C ARG A 144 -12.25 11.60 -1.61
N LEU A 145 -11.10 11.62 -2.29
CA LEU A 145 -10.39 10.41 -2.70
C LEU A 145 -9.89 9.59 -1.50
N VAL A 146 -9.36 10.24 -0.46
CA VAL A 146 -9.00 9.56 0.80
C VAL A 146 -10.24 9.02 1.52
N GLN A 147 -11.35 9.76 1.53
CA GLN A 147 -12.61 9.28 2.10
C GLN A 147 -13.12 8.03 1.36
N LEU A 148 -13.03 8.02 0.02
CA LEU A 148 -13.34 6.84 -0.80
C LEU A 148 -12.45 5.66 -0.39
N ALA A 149 -11.14 5.83 -0.29
CA ALA A 149 -10.24 4.78 0.15
C ALA A 149 -10.61 4.23 1.54
N GLY A 150 -11.00 5.10 2.46
CA GLY A 150 -11.50 4.70 3.78
C GLY A 150 -12.79 3.87 3.71
N ARG A 151 -13.72 4.22 2.82
CA ARG A 151 -14.95 3.44 2.58
C ARG A 151 -14.62 2.07 1.98
N MET A 152 -13.76 2.03 0.97
CA MET A 152 -13.31 0.80 0.32
C MET A 152 -12.63 -0.14 1.32
N ARG A 153 -11.74 0.39 2.18
CA ARG A 153 -11.08 -0.40 3.23
C ARG A 153 -12.06 -1.02 4.23
N ARG A 154 -13.11 -0.29 4.63
CA ARG A 154 -14.14 -0.83 5.53
C ARG A 154 -14.98 -1.93 4.87
N ALA A 155 -15.34 -1.74 3.61
CA ALA A 155 -16.06 -2.75 2.86
C ALA A 155 -15.20 -4.02 2.63
N ASP A 156 -13.91 -3.84 2.34
CA ASP A 156 -12.93 -4.94 2.19
C ASP A 156 -12.84 -5.75 3.49
N ALA A 157 -12.64 -5.08 4.62
CA ALA A 157 -12.57 -5.75 5.93
C ALA A 157 -13.88 -6.46 6.32
N ALA A 158 -15.04 -5.90 5.94
CA ALA A 158 -16.33 -6.54 6.20
C ALA A 158 -16.52 -7.81 5.35
N LEU A 159 -16.05 -7.79 4.10
CA LEU A 159 -16.06 -8.94 3.21
C LEU A 159 -15.14 -10.05 3.72
N GLU A 160 -13.89 -9.72 4.05
CA GLU A 160 -12.93 -10.67 4.65
C GLU A 160 -13.50 -11.30 5.93
N ALA A 161 -14.06 -10.49 6.83
CA ALA A 161 -14.67 -11.01 8.06
C ALA A 161 -15.88 -11.92 7.79
N ALA A 162 -16.63 -11.70 6.71
CA ALA A 162 -17.73 -12.58 6.33
C ALA A 162 -17.22 -13.91 5.75
N VAL A 163 -16.17 -13.86 4.95
CA VAL A 163 -15.48 -15.05 4.42
C VAL A 163 -14.89 -15.88 5.56
N ASP A 164 -14.20 -15.24 6.51
CA ASP A 164 -13.62 -15.93 7.69
C ASP A 164 -14.69 -16.62 8.54
N ARG A 165 -15.84 -15.97 8.77
CA ARG A 165 -16.97 -16.58 9.49
C ARG A 165 -17.51 -17.81 8.76
N LEU A 166 -17.77 -17.69 7.46
CA LEU A 166 -18.26 -18.81 6.66
C LEU A 166 -17.25 -19.96 6.61
N ALA A 167 -15.96 -19.66 6.49
CA ALA A 167 -14.89 -20.66 6.51
C ALA A 167 -14.85 -21.39 7.86
N ALA A 168 -15.00 -20.67 8.98
CA ALA A 168 -15.09 -21.28 10.30
C ALA A 168 -16.35 -22.17 10.46
N ASP A 169 -17.51 -21.71 9.99
CA ASP A 169 -18.76 -22.49 10.04
C ASP A 169 -18.66 -23.78 9.22
N LEU A 170 -18.04 -23.73 8.03
CA LEU A 170 -17.81 -24.89 7.17
C LEU A 170 -16.73 -25.83 7.72
N ALA A 171 -15.71 -25.30 8.41
CA ALA A 171 -14.67 -26.11 9.05
C ALA A 171 -15.20 -26.88 10.28
N ILE A 172 -16.34 -26.47 10.84
CA ILE A 172 -17.04 -27.17 11.92
C ILE A 172 -18.11 -28.09 11.31
N SER A 173 -17.64 -29.10 10.58
CA SER A 173 -18.38 -30.37 10.45
C SER A 173 -17.38 -31.50 10.26
N PRO A 174 -16.85 -32.07 11.35
CA PRO A 174 -16.38 -33.44 11.34
C PRO A 174 -17.62 -34.33 11.27
N GLY A 175 -18.30 -34.33 10.12
CA GLY A 175 -19.27 -35.36 9.81
C GLY A 175 -18.50 -36.67 9.77
N ARG A 176 -18.77 -37.59 10.69
CA ARG A 176 -18.50 -39.00 10.41
C ARG A 176 -19.16 -39.29 9.07
N LEU A 177 -18.36 -39.71 8.07
CA LEU A 177 -18.91 -40.37 6.91
C LEU A 177 -19.84 -41.48 7.43
N PRO A 178 -21.15 -41.47 7.11
CA PRO A 178 -22.02 -42.57 7.46
C PRO A 178 -21.56 -43.76 6.63
N GLY A 179 -20.86 -44.69 7.27
CA GLY A 179 -20.37 -45.92 6.65
C GLY A 179 -18.89 -45.87 6.30
N ALA A 180 -18.06 -46.43 7.18
CA ALA A 180 -16.72 -46.89 6.85
C ALA A 180 -16.83 -48.20 6.02
N GLY A 181 -17.45 -48.12 4.84
CA GLY A 181 -17.47 -49.18 3.84
C GLY A 181 -16.48 -48.85 2.72
N PRO A 182 -15.85 -49.85 2.09
CA PRO A 182 -14.92 -49.61 0.99
C PRO A 182 -15.65 -48.93 -0.19
N VAL A 183 -15.09 -47.82 -0.66
CA VAL A 183 -15.57 -47.11 -1.86
C VAL A 183 -15.03 -47.84 -3.09
N THR A 184 -15.89 -48.56 -3.80
CA THR A 184 -15.57 -49.14 -5.11
C THR A 184 -15.98 -48.17 -6.22
N PHE A 185 -15.07 -47.89 -7.15
CA PHE A 185 -15.37 -47.14 -8.37
C PHE A 185 -15.71 -48.11 -9.48
N ASP A 186 -16.93 -48.05 -10.00
CA ASP A 186 -17.31 -48.78 -11.21
C ASP A 186 -16.80 -48.00 -12.42
N ALA A 187 -15.95 -48.64 -13.23
CA ALA A 187 -15.48 -48.08 -14.49
C ALA A 187 -16.46 -48.49 -15.60
N ALA A 188 -17.12 -47.50 -16.19
CA ALA A 188 -17.83 -47.62 -17.46
C ALA A 188 -17.13 -46.77 -18.53
#